data_AF-A0A1G1GXD2-F1
#
_entry.id   AF-A0A1G1GXD2-F1
#
_cell.length_a   1.000
_cell.length_b   1.000
_cell.length_c   1.000
_cell.angle_alpha   90.00
_cell.angle_beta   90.00
_cell.angle_gamma   90.00
#
_symmetry.space_group_name_H-M   'P 1'
#
loop_
_entity.id
_entity.type
_entity.pdbx_description
1 polymer ?
#
loop_
_entity_poly.entity_id
_entity_poly.type
_entity_poly.pdbx_seq_one_letter_code
_entity_poly.pdbx_strand_id
1 'polypeptide(L)' 'MQSTIKVRKQFLLDPDKIQMVKKIIHAATDTEAINRALDMIITNEKIQKTLLAVKGKGKIEDVFGRISP' A
#
# COMPACT_ATOMS: atom_id res chain seq x y z
N MET A 1 21.75 1.83 7.66
CA MET A 1 20.30 2.10 7.81
C MET A 1 19.97 3.33 6.97
N GLN A 2 19.27 3.20 5.85
CA GLN A 2 18.83 4.37 5.07
C GLN A 2 17.68 5.03 5.82
N SER A 3 17.92 6.19 6.43
CA SER A 3 16.88 7.02 7.00
C SER A 3 16.08 7.64 5.86
N THR A 4 14.81 7.27 5.74
CA THR A 4 13.90 7.94 4.81
C THR A 4 13.74 9.38 5.27
N ILE A 5 14.16 10.34 4.44
CA ILE A 5 14.06 11.77 4.77
C ILE A 5 12.58 12.13 4.87
N LYS A 6 12.10 12.41 6.08
CA LYS A 6 10.74 12.90 6.32
C LYS A 6 10.74 14.42 6.27
N VAL A 7 9.97 14.98 5.33
CA VAL A 7 9.76 16.43 5.23
C VAL A 7 8.37 16.76 5.75
N ARG A 8 8.27 17.71 6.69
CA ARG A 8 6.97 18.21 7.15
C ARG A 8 6.38 19.13 6.10
N LYS A 9 5.17 18.81 5.63
CA LYS A 9 4.36 19.67 4.78
C LYS A 9 3.02 19.94 5.46
N GLN A 10 2.49 21.14 5.28
CA GLN A 10 1.16 21.52 5.78
C GLN A 10 0.17 21.48 4.62
N PHE A 11 -0.95 20.80 4.83
CA PHE A 11 -2.01 20.65 3.84
C PHE A 11 -3.35 21.03 4.46
N LEU A 12 -4.24 21.59 3.66
CA LEU A 12 -5.64 21.73 4.00
C LEU A 12 -6.35 20.48 3.49
N LEU A 13 -6.76 19.62 4.42
CA LEU A 13 -7.41 18.34 4.12
C LEU A 13 -8.77 18.28 4.79
N ASP A 14 -9.65 17.52 4.16
CA ASP A 14 -10.98 17.23 4.70
C ASP A 14 -10.85 16.30 5.93
N PRO A 15 -11.26 16.74 7.13
CA PRO A 15 -11.11 15.97 8.37
C PRO A 15 -11.92 14.67 8.35
N ASP A 16 -13.08 14.65 7.70
CA ASP A 16 -13.95 13.48 7.66
C ASP A 16 -13.30 12.37 6.83
N LYS A 17 -12.64 12.75 5.73
CA LYS A 17 -11.86 11.80 4.90
C LYS A 17 -10.68 11.23 5.68
N ILE A 18 -9.96 12.04 6.46
CA ILE A 18 -8.84 11.56 7.29
C ILE A 18 -9.35 10.55 8.32
N GLN A 19 -10.45 10.86 9.00
CA GLN A 19 -11.02 9.97 10.00
C GLN A 19 -11.51 8.65 9.39
N MET A 20 -12.14 8.70 8.22
CA MET A 20 -12.58 7.53 7.47
C MET A 20 -11.39 6.63 7.10
N VAL A 21 -10.34 7.22 6.50
CA VAL A 21 -9.13 6.49 6.13
C VAL A 21 -8.50 5.86 7.37
N LYS A 22 -8.33 6.63 8.46
CA LYS A 22 -7.76 6.15 9.71
C LYS A 22 -8.48 4.92 10.27
N LYS A 23 -9.82 4.89 10.18
CA LYS A 23 -10.64 3.71 10.55
C LYS A 23 -10.39 2.52 9.63
N ILE A 24 -10.38 2.73 8.30
CA ILE A 24 -10.17 1.67 7.31
C ILE A 24 -8.82 0.96 7.53
N ILE A 25 -7.75 1.73 7.73
CA ILE A 25 -6.39 1.17 7.84
C ILE A 25 -5.92 0.96 9.28
N HIS A 26 -6.80 1.24 10.26
CA HIS A 26 -6.55 1.10 11.69
C HIS A 26 -5.27 1.82 12.16
N ALA A 27 -5.05 3.04 11.67
CA ALA A 27 -3.87 3.84 11.99
C ALA A 27 -4.02 4.57 13.32
N ALA A 28 -2.93 4.71 14.08
CA ALA A 28 -2.93 5.41 15.36
C ALA A 28 -2.98 6.93 15.17
N THR A 29 -2.30 7.44 14.14
CA THR A 29 -2.17 8.88 13.86
C THR A 29 -2.63 9.23 12.45
N ASP A 30 -3.02 10.48 12.24
CA ASP A 30 -3.46 10.97 10.94
C ASP A 30 -2.31 10.97 9.93
N THR A 31 -1.08 11.25 10.41
CA THR A 31 0.15 11.13 9.63
C THR A 31 0.40 9.70 9.16
N GLU A 32 0.26 8.72 10.05
CA GLU A 32 0.35 7.31 9.67
C GLU A 32 -0.73 6.95 8.66
N ALA A 33 -1.96 7.45 8.89
CA ALA A 33 -3.09 7.17 8.02
C ALA A 33 -2.83 7.63 6.58
N ILE A 34 -2.38 8.88 6.42
CA ILE A 34 -2.08 9.47 5.12
C ILE A 34 -0.91 8.75 4.45
N ASN A 35 0.18 8.47 5.16
CA ASN A 35 1.34 7.81 4.56
C ASN A 35 0.99 6.40 4.05
N ARG A 36 0.29 5.59 4.85
CA ARG A 36 -0.11 4.24 4.44
C ARG A 36 -1.10 4.27 3.28
N ALA A 37 -2.02 5.24 3.25
CA ALA A 37 -2.92 5.41 2.11
C ALA A 37 -2.16 5.74 0.81
N LEU A 38 -1.15 6.61 0.88
CA LEU A 38 -0.28 6.91 -0.27
C LEU A 38 0.49 5.67 -0.73
N ASP A 39 1.09 4.93 0.21
CA ASP A 39 1.82 3.69 -0.09
C ASP A 39 0.92 2.64 -0.75
N MET A 40 -0.33 2.50 -0.28
CA MET A 40 -1.31 1.58 -0.87
C MET A 40 -1.62 1.94 -2.32
N ILE A 41 -1.84 3.23 -2.63
CA ILE A 41 -2.12 3.66 -4.01
C ILE A 41 -0.93 3.42 -4.93
N ILE A 42 0.29 3.75 -4.48
CA ILE A 42 1.52 3.50 -5.24
C ILE A 42 1.70 2.00 -5.49
N THR A 43 1.43 1.18 -4.47
CA THR A 43 1.57 -0.28 -4.58
C THR A 43 0.53 -0.87 -5.52
N ASN A 44 -0.72 -0.42 -5.44
CA ASN A 44 -1.78 -0.85 -6.34
C ASN A 44 -1.46 -0.51 -7.81
N GLU A 45 -0.90 0.66 -8.07
CA GLU A 45 -0.46 1.06 -9.42
C GLU A 45 0.63 0.14 -9.97
N LYS A 46 1.64 -0.19 -9.14
CA LYS A 46 2.70 -1.16 -9.49
C LYS A 46 2.15 -2.55 -9.75
N ILE A 47 1.21 -3.02 -8.92
CA ILE A 47 0.54 -4.32 -9.10
C ILE A 47 -0.20 -4.34 -10.43
N GLN A 48 -1.01 -3.31 -10.73
CA GLN A 48 -1.75 -3.23 -11.98
C GLN A 48 -0.82 -3.24 -13.20
N LYS A 49 0.26 -2.44 -13.19
CA LYS A 49 1.27 -2.46 -14.25
C LYS A 49 1.88 -3.84 -14.44
N THR A 50 2.23 -4.50 -13.34
CA THR A 50 2.81 -5.85 -13.38
C THR A 50 1.81 -6.84 -13.97
N LEU A 51 0.55 -6.81 -13.54
CA LEU A 51 -0.51 -7.69 -14.06
C LEU A 51 -0.73 -7.49 -15.56
N LEU A 52 -0.75 -6.23 -16.02
CA LEU A 52 -0.85 -5.90 -17.45
C LEU A 52 0.36 -6.41 -18.24
N ALA A 53 1.57 -6.29 -17.69
CA ALA A 53 2.79 -6.77 -18.33
C ALA A 53 2.81 -8.30 -18.45
N VAL A 54 2.35 -9.01 -17.43
CA VAL A 54 2.35 -10.48 -17.37
C VAL A 54 1.25 -11.09 -18.25
N LYS A 55 0.19 -10.33 -18.61
CA LYS A 55 -0.93 -10.80 -19.48
C LYS A 55 -1.47 -12.18 -19.08
N GLY A 56 -1.54 -12.48 -17.77
CA GLY A 56 -2.00 -13.78 -17.26
C GLY A 56 -0.99 -14.93 -17.35
N LYS A 57 0.26 -14.71 -17.79
CA LYS A 57 1.32 -15.72 -17.86
C LYS A 57 2.09 -15.89 -16.55
N GLY A 58 1.39 -16.03 -15.42
CA GLY A 58 1.98 -16.26 -14.10
C GLY A 58 1.70 -17.69 -13.61
N LYS A 59 2.72 -18.38 -13.10
CA LYS A 59 2.57 -19.67 -12.41
C LYS A 59 2.83 -19.46 -10.92
N ILE A 60 1.98 -20.02 -10.06
CA ILE A 60 2.24 -20.07 -8.62
C ILE A 60 3.19 -21.25 -8.39
N GLU A 61 4.41 -20.98 -7.93
CA GLU A 61 5.34 -22.00 -7.49
C GLU A 61 5.16 -22.22 -5.99
N ASP A 62 4.80 -23.45 -5.60
CA ASP A 62 4.75 -23.82 -4.20
C ASP A 62 6.14 -24.21 -3.72
N VAL A 63 6.83 -23.23 -3.15
CA VAL A 63 8.18 -23.39 -2.60
C VAL A 63 8.21 -24.33 -1.38
N PHE A 64 7.07 -24.54 -0.73
CA PHE A 64 6.98 -25.32 0.51
C PHE A 64 6.33 -26.70 0.34
N GLY A 65 5.98 -27.09 -0.90
CA GLY A 65 5.46 -28.42 -1.22
C GLY A 65 4.16 -28.82 -0.52
N ARG A 66 3.36 -27.85 -0.07
CA ARG A 66 2.05 -28.04 0.58
C ARG A 66 0.96 -28.56 -0.36
N ILE A 67 1.11 -28.43 -1.68
CA ILE A 67 0.08 -28.83 -2.66
C ILE A 67 0.42 -30.08 -3.48
N SER A 68 1.53 -30.78 -3.20
CA SER A 68 1.78 -32.09 -3.82
C SER A 68 1.08 -33.21 -3.03
N PRO A 69 0.49 -34.20 -3.73
CA PRO A 69 -0.26 -35.32 -3.12
C PRO A 69 0.62 -36.25 -2.27
#